data_AF-A0A853FRS9-F1
#
_entry.id   AF-A0A853FRS9-F1
#
_cell.length_a   1.000
_cell.length_b   1.000
_cell.length_c   1.000
_cell.angle_alpha   90.00
_cell.angle_beta   90.00
_cell.angle_gamma   90.00
#
_symmetry.space_group_name_H-M   'P 1'
#
loop_
_entity.id
_entity.type
_entity.pdbx_description
1 polymer ?
#
loop_
_entity_poly.entity_id
_entity_poly.type
_entity_poly.pdbx_seq_one_letter_code
_entity_poly.pdbx_strand_id
1 'polypeptide(L)' 'MDLNELLYRQQISLMRAANAACAEARLAHRGLARLYAERIARLCGALRIATLPVSAA' A
#
# COMPACT_ATOMS: atom_id res chain seq x y z
N MET A 1 1.07 -1.77 -11.26
CA MET A 1 0.67 -0.58 -10.48
C MET A 1 1.93 0.09 -10.04
N ASP A 2 2.07 1.37 -10.36
CA ASP A 2 3.11 2.23 -9.79
C ASP A 2 2.78 2.59 -8.33
N LEU A 3 3.67 3.36 -7.71
CA LEU A 3 3.54 3.79 -6.33
C LEU A 3 2.32 4.70 -6.10
N ASN A 4 1.99 5.57 -7.05
CA ASN A 4 0.88 6.52 -6.91
C ASN A 4 -0.46 5.81 -6.91
N GLU A 5 -0.65 4.85 -7.82
CA GLU A 5 -1.86 4.04 -7.88
C GLU A 5 -2.05 3.20 -6.61
N LEU A 6 -0.96 2.66 -6.05
CA LEU A 6 -1.01 1.91 -4.79
C LEU A 6 -1.42 2.79 -3.61
N LEU A 7 -0.83 4.00 -3.51
CA LEU A 7 -1.17 4.97 -2.47
C LEU A 7 -2.63 5.42 -2.59
N TYR A 8 -3.08 5.73 -3.80
CA TYR A 8 -4.47 6.10 -4.07
C TYR A 8 -5.44 5.00 -3.60
N ARG A 9 -5.21 3.75 -4.00
CA ARG A 9 -6.08 2.63 -3.60
C ARG A 9 -6.04 2.33 -2.11
N GLN A 10 -4.88 2.51 -1.46
CA GLN A 10 -4.76 2.38 -0.01
C GLN A 10 -5.64 3.41 0.70
N GLN A 11 -5.55 4.69 0.29
CA GLN A 11 -6.35 5.78 0.87
C GLN A 11 -7.85 5.57 0.65
N ILE A 12 -8.26 5.19 -0.56
CA ILE A 12 -9.66 4.85 -0.85
C ILE A 12 -10.14 3.68 0.03
N SER A 13 -9.32 2.64 0.20
CA SER A 13 -9.70 1.50 1.05
C SER A 13 -9.86 1.90 2.51
N LEU A 14 -8.99 2.78 3.04
CA LEU A 14 -9.13 3.33 4.39
C LEU A 14 -10.39 4.19 4.53
N MET A 15 -10.65 5.07 3.56
CA MET A 15 -11.86 5.90 3.54
C MET A 15 -13.13 5.03 3.53
N ARG A 16 -13.16 3.97 2.70
CA ARG A 16 -14.30 3.05 2.65
C ARG A 16 -14.44 2.25 3.95
N ALA A 17 -13.34 1.85 4.58
CA ALA A 17 -13.38 1.21 5.89
C ALA A 17 -13.93 2.13 6.99
N ALA A 18 -13.68 3.44 6.92
CA ALA A 18 -14.22 4.40 7.87
C ALA A 18 -15.72 4.65 7.68
N ASN A 19 -16.20 4.58 6.43
CA ASN A 19 -17.59 4.92 6.08
C ASN A 19 -18.51 3.70 5.89
N ALA A 20 -18.00 2.47 5.97
CA ALA A 20 -18.80 1.27 5.75
C ALA A 20 -19.78 0.99 6.91
N ALA A 21 -21.04 0.77 6.56
CA ALA A 21 -22.13 0.55 7.50
C ALA A 21 -22.00 -0.78 8.29
N CYS A 22 -21.62 -1.87 7.63
CA CYS A 22 -21.49 -3.19 8.27
C CYS A 22 -20.06 -3.55 8.63
N ALA A 23 -19.92 -4.47 9.60
CA ALA A 23 -18.63 -4.87 10.16
C ALA A 23 -17.78 -5.63 9.13
N GLU A 24 -18.41 -6.46 8.32
CA GLU A 24 -17.80 -7.28 7.28
C GLU A 24 -17.16 -6.39 6.20
N ALA A 25 -17.88 -5.36 5.74
CA ALA A 25 -17.34 -4.40 4.78
C ALA A 25 -16.18 -3.59 5.37
N ARG A 26 -16.27 -3.17 6.64
CA ARG A 26 -15.14 -2.52 7.34
C ARG A 26 -13.92 -3.42 7.38
N LEU A 27 -14.10 -4.69 7.73
CA LEU A 27 -13.02 -5.68 7.80
C LEU A 27 -12.39 -5.92 6.42
N ALA A 28 -13.20 -6.11 5.39
CA ALA A 28 -12.73 -6.30 4.02
C ALA A 28 -11.91 -5.09 3.53
N HIS A 29 -12.42 -3.86 3.73
CA HIS A 29 -11.72 -2.65 3.32
C HIS A 29 -10.42 -2.41 4.09
N ARG A 30 -10.37 -2.72 5.40
CA ARG A 30 -9.12 -2.70 6.18
C ARG A 30 -8.12 -3.74 5.68
N GLY A 31 -8.59 -4.94 5.32
CA GLY A 31 -7.77 -5.99 4.71
C GLY A 31 -7.13 -5.52 3.40
N LEU A 32 -7.92 -4.90 2.51
CA LEU A 32 -7.39 -4.32 1.27
C LEU A 32 -6.36 -3.22 1.54
N ALA A 33 -6.64 -2.29 2.45
CA ALA A 33 -5.70 -1.23 2.83
C ALA A 33 -4.37 -1.80 3.33
N ARG A 34 -4.40 -2.87 4.14
CA ARG A 34 -3.21 -3.57 4.60
C ARG A 34 -2.42 -4.20 3.45
N LEU A 35 -3.09 -4.90 2.53
CA LEU A 35 -2.43 -5.51 1.37
C LEU A 35 -1.76 -4.46 0.47
N TYR A 36 -2.39 -3.29 0.30
CA TYR A 36 -1.76 -2.17 -0.42
C TYR A 36 -0.54 -1.63 0.34
N ALA A 37 -0.62 -1.47 1.67
CA ALA A 37 0.51 -1.03 2.49
C ALA A 37 1.72 -1.98 2.37
N GLU A 38 1.48 -3.29 2.43
CA GLU A 38 2.53 -4.31 2.27
C GLU A 38 3.15 -4.28 0.87
N ARG A 39 2.37 -3.95 -0.16
CA ARG A 39 2.87 -3.80 -1.53
C ARG A 39 3.67 -2.51 -1.72
N ILE A 40 3.23 -1.41 -1.11
CA ILE A 40 3.97 -0.14 -1.07
C ILE A 40 5.32 -0.34 -0.39
N ALA A 41 5.36 -0.99 0.77
CA ALA A 41 6.60 -1.25 1.50
C ALA A 41 7.60 -2.06 0.66
N ARG A 42 7.12 -3.10 -0.05
CA ARG A 42 7.95 -3.88 -0.98
C ARG A 42 8.49 -3.04 -2.12
N LEU A 43 7.66 -2.19 -2.73
CA LEU A 43 8.07 -1.34 -3.85
C LEU A 43 9.07 -0.27 -3.39
N CYS A 44 8.82 0.41 -2.28
CA CYS A 44 9.76 1.38 -1.69
C CYS A 44 11.10 0.71 -1.31
N GLY A 45 11.05 -0.51 -0.77
CA GLY A 45 12.25 -1.30 -0.50
C GLY A 45 13.06 -1.60 -1.77
N ALA A 46 12.40 -2.03 -2.84
CA ALA A 46 13.04 -2.30 -4.12
C ALA A 46 13.63 -1.02 -4.76
N LEU A 47 12.88 0.09 -4.75
CA LEU A 47 13.36 1.38 -5.23
C LEU A 47 14.58 1.85 -4.44
N ARG A 48 14.55 1.71 -3.12
CA ARG A 48 15.69 2.07 -2.25
C ARG A 48 16.95 1.25 -2.57
N ILE A 49 16.80 -0.05 -2.82
CA ILE A 49 17.92 -0.92 -3.24
C ILE A 49 18.45 -0.49 -4.61
N ALA A 50 17.56 -0.19 -5.56
CA ALA A 50 17.95 0.25 -6.90
C ALA A 50 18.68 1.62 -6.90
N THR A 51 18.42 2.47 -5.89
CA THR A 51 19.09 3.77 -5.74
C THR A 51 20.41 3.73 -4.97
N LEU A 52 20.81 2.58 -4.39
CA LEU A 52 22.13 2.45 -3.77
C LEU A 52 23.20 2.44 -4.88
N PRO A 53 24.24 3.29 -4.82
CA PRO A 53 25.30 3.28 -5.83
C PRO A 53 26.05 1.94 -5.76
N VAL A 54 26.13 1.25 -6.90
CA VAL A 54 27.10 0.16 -7.11
C VAL A 54 28.48 0.81 -7.16
N SER A 55 29.07 1.07 -6.00
CA SER A 55 30.49 1.40 -5.88
C SER A 55 30.98 0.99 -4.49
N ALA A 56 31.44 -0.27 -4.42
CA ALA A 56 32.42 -0.76 -3.46
C ALA A 56 32.77 -2.22 -3.83
N ALA A 57 33.59 -2.40 -4.86
CA ALA A 57 34.52 -3.52 -5.03
C ALA A 57 35.51 -3.18 -6.16
#